data_AF-A0A7C6Y6K9-F1
#
_entry.id   AF-A0A7C6Y6K9-F1
#
_cell.length_a   1.000
_cell.length_b   1.000
_cell.length_c   1.000
_cell.angle_alpha   90.00
_cell.angle_beta   90.00
_cell.angle_gamma   90.00
#
_symmetry.space_group_name_H-M   'P 1'
#
loop_
_entity.id
_entity.type
_entity.pdbx_description
1 polymer ?
#
loop_
_entity_poly.entity_id
_entity_poly.type
_entity_poly.pdbx_seq_one_letter_code
_entity_poly.pdbx_strand_id
1 'polypeptide(L)' 'MAYNIAVIPGDGTGPEMVREGLKVLKAIGERYALKLNFINYDLGGDRYLRTGETLPDSVLAELKQCDAILLG' A
#
# COMPACT_ATOMS: atom_id res chain seq x y z
N MET A 1 12.99 -15.36 1.64
CA MET A 1 11.54 -15.13 1.81
C MET A 1 11.23 -13.71 1.36
N ALA A 2 10.11 -13.48 0.68
CA ALA A 2 9.69 -12.14 0.26
C ALA A 2 8.41 -11.77 0.99
N TYR A 3 8.28 -10.52 1.42
CA TYR A 3 7.06 -10.00 2.05
C TYR A 3 6.32 -9.10 1.07
N ASN A 4 5.07 -9.43 0.78
CA ASN A 4 4.16 -8.64 -0.04
C ASN A 4 3.44 -7.63 0.84
N ILE A 5 3.72 -6.35 0.62
CA ILE A 5 3.14 -5.24 1.37
C ILE A 5 2.18 -4.51 0.44
N ALA A 6 0.90 -4.55 0.76
CA ALA A 6 -0.10 -3.70 0.12
C ALA A 6 0.13 -2.25 0.56
N VAL A 7 0.22 -1.34 -0.39
CA VAL A 7 0.43 0.09 -0.16
C VAL A 7 -0.85 0.80 -0.58
N ILE A 8 -1.50 1.43 0.38
CA ILE A 8 -2.72 2.21 0.18
C ILE A 8 -2.41 3.66 0.59
N PRO A 9 -2.06 4.53 -0.36
CA PRO A 9 -1.72 5.92 -0.06
C PRO A 9 -2.85 6.72 0.56
N GLY A 10 -4.11 6.35 0.30
CA GLY A 10 -5.28 7.12 0.74
C GLY A 10 -5.33 8.50 0.07
N ASP A 11 -5.99 9.44 0.75
CA ASP A 11 -6.21 10.81 0.27
C ASP A 11 -5.58 11.84 1.22
N GLY A 12 -5.69 13.13 0.88
CA GLY A 12 -5.16 14.21 1.69
C GLY A 12 -3.64 14.12 1.83
N THR A 13 -3.13 14.11 3.05
CA THR A 13 -1.68 14.00 3.31
C THR A 13 -1.14 12.58 3.24
N GLY A 14 -2.01 11.56 3.13
CA GLY A 14 -1.62 10.15 3.10
C GLY A 14 -0.56 9.81 2.04
N PRO A 15 -0.73 10.22 0.75
CA PRO A 15 0.25 9.96 -0.29
C PRO A 15 1.64 10.55 -0.01
N GLU A 16 1.70 11.70 0.67
CA GLU A 16 2.96 12.33 1.04
C GLU A 16 3.67 11.53 2.13
N MET A 17 2.94 11.11 3.17
CA MET A 17 3.48 10.34 4.28
C MET A 17 3.92 8.93 3.84
N VAL A 18 3.10 8.25 3.03
CA VAL A 18 3.40 6.90 2.52
C VAL A 18 4.65 6.91 1.64
N ARG A 19 4.83 7.94 0.79
CA ARG A 19 6.03 8.09 -0.02
C ARG A 19 7.30 8.15 0.82
N GLU A 20 7.29 8.87 1.94
CA GLU A 20 8.46 8.96 2.83
C GLU A 20 8.66 7.66 3.63
N GLY A 21 7.58 7.01 4.08
CA GLY A 21 7.65 5.70 4.71
C GLY A 21 8.28 4.63 3.81
N LEU A 22 7.95 4.62 2.52
CA LEU A 22 8.55 3.72 1.54
C LEU A 22 10.05 3.92 1.38
N LYS A 23 10.58 5.15 1.49
CA LYS A 23 12.03 5.39 1.46
C LYS A 23 12.73 4.70 2.63
N VAL A 24 12.15 4.78 3.82
CA VAL A 24 12.68 4.13 5.02
C VAL A 24 12.61 2.60 4.90
N LEU A 25 11.47 2.06 4.46
CA LEU A 25 11.31 0.62 4.26
C LEU A 25 12.28 0.06 3.21
N LYS A 26 12.53 0.81 2.13
CA LYS A 26 13.53 0.43 1.13
C LYS A 26 14.95 0.41 1.71
N ALA A 27 15.32 1.44 2.48
CA ALA A 27 16.64 1.50 3.13
C ALA A 27 16.84 0.35 4.13
N ILE A 28 15.80 -0.02 4.88
CA ILE A 28 15.80 -1.18 5.79
C ILE A 28 15.89 -2.48 4.98
N GLY A 29 15.15 -2.59 3.88
CA GLY A 29 15.19 -3.74 2.97
C GLY A 29 16.60 -4.02 2.46
N GLU A 30 17.29 -2.99 2.00
CA GLU A 30 18.69 -3.06 1.55
C GLU A 30 19.64 -3.40 2.69
N ARG A 31 19.51 -2.73 3.85
CA ARG A 31 20.41 -2.91 5.01
C ARG A 31 20.35 -4.32 5.59
N TYR A 32 19.18 -4.93 5.66
CA TYR A 32 18.96 -6.22 6.31
C TYR A 32 18.70 -7.36 5.33
N ALA A 33 18.92 -7.14 4.03
CA ALA A 33 18.63 -8.09 2.95
C ALA A 33 17.19 -8.65 3.01
N LEU A 34 16.23 -7.82 3.41
CA LEU A 34 14.80 -8.16 3.41
C LEU A 34 14.23 -7.87 2.03
N LYS A 35 13.64 -8.89 1.40
CA LYS A 35 12.94 -8.72 0.14
C LYS A 35 11.51 -8.23 0.43
N LEU A 36 11.28 -6.94 0.22
CA LEU A 36 9.97 -6.29 0.35
C LEU A 36 9.41 -6.00 -1.04
N ASN A 37 8.23 -6.55 -1.34
CA ASN A 37 7.50 -6.26 -2.57
C ASN A 37 6.34 -5.32 -2.23
N PHE A 38 6.28 -4.15 -2.89
CA PHE A 38 5.23 -3.18 -2.67
C PHE A 38 4.18 -3.28 -3.78
N ILE A 39 2.91 -3.47 -3.41
CA ILE A 39 1.78 -3.56 -4.34
C ILE A 39 0.88 -2.36 -4.08
N ASN A 40 0.77 -1.45 -5.04
CA ASN A 40 0.01 -0.21 -4.87
C ASN A 40 -1.46 -0.41 -5.18
N TYR A 41 -2.32 0.14 -4.32
CA TYR A 41 -3.77 0.12 -4.46
C TYR A 41 -4.32 1.54 -4.48
N ASP A 42 -5.11 1.84 -5.52
CA ASP A 42 -5.95 3.04 -5.61
C ASP A 42 -7.18 2.80 -4.72
N LEU A 43 -7.11 3.19 -3.45
CA LEU A 43 -8.22 3.17 -2.52
C LEU A 43 -8.22 4.47 -1.71
N GLY A 44 -9.40 5.05 -1.55
CA GLY A 44 -9.58 6.36 -0.94
C GLY A 44 -10.90 7.01 -1.33
N GLY A 45 -11.19 8.16 -0.71
CA GLY A 45 -12.26 9.07 -1.04
C GLY A 45 -12.21 9.57 -2.49
N ASP A 46 -11.03 9.87 -3.05
CA ASP A 46 -10.91 10.33 -4.44
C ASP A 46 -11.37 9.24 -5.42
N ARG A 47 -11.04 7.97 -5.13
CA ARG A 47 -11.57 6.84 -5.90
C ARG A 47 -13.08 6.72 -5.73
N TYR A 48 -13.60 6.82 -4.52
CA TYR A 48 -15.04 6.75 -4.28
C TYR A 48 -15.78 7.85 -5.05
N LEU A 49 -15.27 9.09 -5.04
CA LEU A 49 -15.85 10.19 -5.80
C LEU A 49 -15.83 9.93 -7.32
N ARG A 50 -14.79 9.26 -7.83
CA ARG A 50 -14.65 8.91 -9.25
C ARG A 50 -15.50 7.72 -9.68
N THR A 51 -15.72 6.74 -8.80
CA THR A 51 -16.21 5.39 -9.18
C THR A 51 -17.47 4.95 -8.44
N GLY A 52 -17.82 5.59 -7.32
CA GLY A 52 -18.88 5.14 -6.40
C GLY A 52 -18.48 3.95 -5.52
N GLU A 53 -17.26 3.43 -5.66
CA GLU A 53 -16.80 2.25 -4.94
C GLU A 53 -15.70 2.61 -3.93
N THR A 54 -15.82 2.11 -2.70
CA THR A 54 -14.81 2.32 -1.65
C THR A 54 -13.75 1.21 -1.65
N LEU A 55 -14.18 -0.06 -1.68
CA LEU A 55 -13.32 -1.23 -1.67
C LEU A 55 -13.96 -2.34 -2.50
N PRO A 56 -13.49 -2.62 -3.73
CA PRO A 56 -13.98 -3.72 -4.54
C PRO A 56 -13.67 -5.09 -3.92
N ASP A 57 -14.57 -6.06 -4.11
CA ASP A 57 -14.36 -7.43 -3.62
C ASP A 57 -13.11 -8.10 -4.19
N SER A 58 -12.76 -7.80 -5.45
CA SER A 58 -11.52 -8.27 -6.08
C SER A 58 -10.28 -7.76 -5.33
N VAL A 59 -10.26 -6.47 -5.01
CA VAL A 59 -9.17 -5.86 -4.24
C VAL A 59 -9.12 -6.44 -2.82
N LEU A 60 -10.26 -6.66 -2.17
CA LEU A 60 -10.30 -7.31 -0.86
C LEU A 60 -9.71 -8.73 -0.90
N ALA A 61 -9.96 -9.50 -1.97
CA ALA A 61 -9.36 -10.81 -2.15
C ALA A 61 -7.84 -10.75 -2.32
N GLU A 62 -7.32 -9.75 -3.03
CA GLU A 62 -5.87 -9.53 -3.20
C GLU A 62 -5.19 -9.08 -1.90
N LEU A 63 -5.82 -8.16 -1.14
CA LEU A 63 -5.28 -7.69 0.14
C LEU A 63 -5.09 -8.86 1.14
N LYS A 64 -5.96 -9.87 1.10
CA LYS A 64 -5.82 -11.09 1.92
C LYS A 64 -4.60 -11.95 1.57
N GLN A 65 -4.01 -11.77 0.39
CA GLN A 65 -2.78 -12.45 -0.03
C GLN A 65 -1.51 -11.70 0.37
N CYS A 66 -1.64 -10.47 0.89
CA CYS A 66 -0.52 -9.67 1.34
C CYS A 66 -0.16 -10.02 2.79
N ASP A 67 1.13 -9.92 3.13
CA ASP A 67 1.63 -10.16 4.48
C ASP A 67 1.35 -8.97 5.41
N ALA A 68 1.23 -7.77 4.85
CA ALA A 68 0.93 -6.54 5.58
C ALA A 68 0.27 -5.49 4.68
N ILE A 69 -0.36 -4.50 5.32
CA ILE A 69 -0.93 -3.31 4.69
C ILE A 69 -0.24 -2.06 5.28
N LEU A 70 0.32 -1.22 4.41
CA LEU A 70 0.77 0.13 4.70
C LEU A 70 -0.31 1.11 4.23
N LEU A 71 -1.12 1.61 5.16
CA LEU A 71 -2.22 2.54 4.92
C LEU A 71 -1.82 3.95 5.37
N GLY A 72 -2.08 4.95 4.51
CA GLY A 72 -1.81 6.38 4.72
C GLY A 72 -2.89 7.13 5.51
#